data_AF-A0ABD3ZH70-F1
#
_entry.id   AF-A0ABD3ZH70-F1
#
_cell.length_a   1.000
_cell.length_b   1.000
_cell.length_c   1.000
_cell.angle_alpha   90.00
_cell.angle_beta   90.00
_cell.angle_gamma   90.00
#
_symmetry.space_group_name_H-M   'P 1'
#
loop_
_entity.id
_entity.type
_entity.pdbx_description
1 polymer ?
#
loop_
_entity_poly.entity_id
_entity_poly.type
_entity_poly.pdbx_seq_one_letter_code
_entity_poly.pdbx_strand_id
1 'polypeptide(L)'
;MKIENALKHFGPKGMNITGMSGGTSPDRITGTDLMAAMGMAEARASFGMAAFLGKSGISTQDKIRTVEELSKYALRHAPKLVVKSAGNRLGQCMVVLAKLAFEEYARSAASMSECEECKGDGLIYSYQDVVKHPGITNADGEVVYSPTIKRERVGVLCKHCNGKGKVSQRCRCHGTGRVRDLEKSALLGRPIDKI
;
A
#
# COMPACT_ATOMS: atom_id res chain seq x y z
N MET A 1 -24.83 -2.11 12.39
CA MET A 1 -23.95 -0.91 12.39
C MET A 1 -22.66 -1.27 11.64
N LYS A 2 -22.19 -0.45 10.68
CA LYS A 2 -20.88 -0.69 10.04
C LYS A 2 -19.78 -0.29 11.02
N ILE A 3 -18.88 -1.21 11.38
CA ILE A 3 -17.80 -0.97 12.36
C ILE A 3 -16.87 0.19 11.94
N GLU A 4 -16.77 0.44 10.64
CA GLU A 4 -16.04 1.58 10.06
C GLU A 4 -16.55 2.95 10.53
N ASN A 5 -17.84 3.07 10.87
CA ASN A 5 -18.38 4.31 11.40
C ASN A 5 -17.86 4.61 12.81
N ALA A 6 -17.45 3.60 13.57
CA ALA A 6 -16.84 3.77 14.88
C ALA A 6 -15.55 4.59 14.80
N LEU A 7 -14.80 4.46 13.70
CA LEU A 7 -13.53 5.16 13.48
C LEU A 7 -13.68 6.69 13.51
N LYS A 8 -14.86 7.21 13.14
CA LYS A 8 -15.17 8.65 13.17
C LYS A 8 -15.09 9.25 14.58
N HIS A 9 -15.22 8.43 15.62
CA HIS A 9 -15.22 8.86 17.01
C HIS A 9 -13.82 8.94 17.63
N PHE A 10 -12.78 8.45 16.93
CA PHE A 10 -11.39 8.57 17.35
C PHE A 10 -10.74 9.89 16.92
N GLY A 11 -11.38 10.63 16.01
CA GLY A 11 -10.96 11.98 15.62
C GLY A 11 -11.51 13.05 16.58
N PRO A 12 -10.88 14.23 16.62
CA PRO A 12 -11.42 15.37 17.38
C PRO A 12 -12.82 15.72 16.87
N LYS A 13 -13.79 15.76 17.78
CA LYS A 13 -15.16 16.19 17.42
C LYS A 13 -15.19 17.71 17.33
N GLY A 14 -15.67 18.22 16.19
CA GLY A 14 -15.93 19.65 16.05
C GLY A 14 -16.97 20.13 17.05
N MET A 15 -16.87 21.39 17.45
CA MET A 15 -17.87 22.04 18.29
C MET A 15 -19.19 22.11 17.52
N ASN A 16 -20.25 21.53 18.08
CA ASN A 16 -21.57 21.57 17.45
C ASN A 16 -22.25 22.91 17.75
N ILE A 17 -21.96 23.94 16.96
CA ILE A 17 -22.54 25.29 17.07
C ILE A 17 -23.88 25.33 16.34
N THR A 18 -24.81 24.47 16.75
CA THR A 18 -26.20 24.53 16.30
C THR A 18 -27.07 24.80 17.52
N GLY A 19 -28.02 25.73 17.43
CA GLY A 19 -29.00 26.01 18.50
C GLY A 19 -29.99 24.87 18.78
N MET A 20 -29.75 23.68 18.20
CA MET A 20 -30.52 22.47 18.47
C MET A 20 -30.03 21.88 19.79
N SER A 21 -30.94 21.73 20.75
CA SER A 21 -30.67 20.93 21.94
C SER A 21 -30.27 19.52 21.50
N GLY A 22 -29.24 18.94 22.12
CA GLY A 22 -28.79 17.60 21.79
C GLY A 22 -29.93 16.61 22.00
N GLY A 23 -30.51 16.07 20.92
CA GLY A 23 -31.74 15.26 20.98
C GLY A 23 -31.64 14.13 22.00
N THR A 24 -32.60 14.06 22.93
CA THR A 24 -32.68 13.08 24.03
C THR A 24 -33.27 11.73 23.59
N SER A 25 -33.28 11.45 22.27
CA SER A 25 -33.81 10.20 21.74
C SER A 25 -33.05 9.02 22.35
N PRO A 26 -33.74 8.00 22.89
CA PRO A 26 -33.11 6.80 23.43
C PRO A 26 -32.35 6.00 22.37
N ASP A 27 -32.63 6.22 21.08
CA ASP A 27 -31.93 5.59 19.97
C ASP A 27 -30.63 6.32 19.57
N ARG A 28 -30.27 7.40 20.27
CA ARG A 28 -29.05 8.17 19.97
C ARG A 28 -27.82 7.46 20.52
N ILE A 29 -27.04 6.85 19.63
CA ILE A 29 -25.73 6.30 19.97
C ILE A 29 -24.76 7.44 20.30
N THR A 30 -24.34 7.50 21.56
CA THR A 30 -23.36 8.46 22.06
C THR A 30 -21.93 7.94 21.92
N GLY A 31 -20.95 8.82 22.17
CA GLY A 31 -19.54 8.40 22.21
C GLY A 31 -19.28 7.36 23.29
N THR A 32 -19.95 7.46 24.44
CA THR A 32 -19.82 6.51 25.55
C THR A 32 -20.38 5.14 25.20
N ASP A 33 -21.53 5.08 24.51
CA ASP A 33 -22.11 3.80 24.06
C ASP A 33 -21.17 3.08 23.08
N LEU A 34 -20.51 3.85 22.21
CA LEU A 34 -19.52 3.28 21.30
C LEU A 34 -18.29 2.75 22.05
N MET A 35 -17.76 3.51 23.00
CA MET A 35 -16.61 3.06 23.81
C MET A 35 -16.95 1.79 24.60
N ALA A 36 -18.14 1.73 25.20
CA ALA A 36 -18.62 0.54 25.90
C ALA A 36 -18.76 -0.66 24.96
N ALA A 37 -19.35 -0.46 23.78
CA ALA A 37 -19.47 -1.50 22.76
C ALA A 37 -18.11 -2.01 22.26
N MET A 38 -17.13 -1.12 22.07
CA MET A 38 -15.77 -1.50 21.68
C MET A 38 -15.06 -2.28 22.78
N GLY A 39 -15.20 -1.87 24.05
CA GLY A 39 -14.67 -2.63 25.19
C GLY A 39 -15.28 -4.02 25.31
N MET A 40 -16.60 -4.16 25.10
CA MET A 40 -17.26 -5.46 25.06
C MET A 40 -16.80 -6.33 23.89
N ALA A 41 -16.56 -5.72 22.72
CA ALA A 41 -16.03 -6.42 21.55
C ALA A 41 -14.60 -6.88 21.79
N GLU A 42 -13.74 -6.05 22.39
CA GLU A 42 -12.36 -6.40 22.73
C GLU A 42 -12.31 -7.54 23.75
N ALA A 43 -13.20 -7.55 24.75
CA ALA A 43 -13.28 -8.64 25.73
C ALA A 43 -13.60 -10.01 25.10
N ARG A 44 -14.33 -10.04 23.98
CA ARG A 44 -14.68 -11.28 23.26
C ARG A 44 -13.73 -11.61 22.12
N ALA A 45 -13.17 -10.59 21.46
CA ALA A 45 -12.43 -10.70 20.22
C ALA A 45 -11.23 -9.74 20.20
N SER A 46 -10.36 -9.87 21.21
CA SER A 46 -9.19 -8.98 21.41
C SER A 46 -8.27 -8.92 20.19
N PHE A 47 -7.94 -10.07 19.60
CA PHE A 47 -7.14 -10.13 18.38
C PHE A 47 -7.79 -9.38 17.20
N GLY A 48 -9.08 -9.59 16.98
CA GLY A 48 -9.82 -8.96 15.89
C GLY A 48 -9.91 -7.43 16.04
N MET A 49 -10.11 -6.97 17.28
CA MET A 49 -10.10 -5.54 17.60
C MET A 49 -8.71 -4.93 17.41
N ALA A 50 -7.64 -5.59 17.88
CA ALA A 50 -6.28 -5.13 17.66
C ALA A 50 -5.93 -5.05 16.16
N ALA A 51 -6.31 -6.06 15.39
CA ALA A 51 -6.09 -6.07 13.95
C ALA A 51 -6.84 -4.93 13.25
N PHE A 52 -8.09 -4.68 13.63
CA PHE A 52 -8.92 -3.61 13.08
C PHE A 52 -8.35 -2.22 13.40
N LEU A 53 -8.02 -1.95 14.67
CA LEU A 53 -7.44 -0.68 15.12
C LEU A 53 -6.05 -0.41 14.52
N GLY A 54 -5.25 -1.47 14.39
CA GLY A 54 -3.96 -1.44 13.71
C GLY A 54 -4.09 -1.13 12.22
N LYS A 55 -5.09 -1.73 11.54
CA LYS A 55 -5.38 -1.47 10.12
C LYS A 55 -5.83 -0.03 9.89
N SER A 56 -6.65 0.53 10.78
CA SER A 56 -7.10 1.92 10.68
C SER A 56 -6.03 2.95 11.05
N GLY A 57 -4.85 2.52 11.51
CA GLY A 57 -3.77 3.42 11.92
C GLY A 57 -4.05 4.20 13.21
N ILE A 58 -5.04 3.77 14.01
CA ILE A 58 -5.40 4.42 15.27
C ILE A 58 -4.35 4.10 16.35
N SER A 59 -3.90 2.85 16.39
CA SER A 59 -3.00 2.34 17.42
C SER A 59 -1.85 1.56 16.82
N THR A 60 -0.63 2.08 17.01
CA THR A 60 0.61 1.39 16.62
C THR A 60 0.90 0.21 17.53
N GLN A 61 0.48 0.28 18.80
CA GLN A 61 0.60 -0.80 19.78
C GLN A 61 -0.24 -2.00 19.36
N ASP A 62 -1.49 -1.77 18.91
CA ASP A 62 -2.36 -2.85 18.45
C ASP A 62 -1.86 -3.50 17.17
N LYS A 63 -1.22 -2.72 16.27
CA LYS A 63 -0.50 -3.27 15.11
C LYS A 63 0.61 -4.22 15.55
N ILE A 64 1.44 -3.83 16.51
CA ILE A 64 2.54 -4.68 17.03
C ILE A 64 1.96 -5.94 17.67
N ARG A 65 0.97 -5.80 18.56
CA ARG A 65 0.29 -6.92 19.22
C ARG A 65 -0.30 -7.91 18.22
N THR A 66 -0.94 -7.41 17.17
CA THR A 66 -1.51 -8.25 16.10
C THR A 66 -0.43 -9.07 15.41
N VAL A 67 0.70 -8.44 15.05
CA VAL A 67 1.83 -9.13 14.41
C VAL A 67 2.44 -10.18 15.35
N GLU A 68 2.56 -9.88 16.65
CA GLU A 68 3.07 -10.82 17.64
C GLU A 68 2.15 -12.03 17.82
N GLU A 69 0.84 -11.80 17.96
CA GLU A 69 -0.15 -12.88 18.08
C GLU A 69 -0.20 -13.73 16.80
N LEU A 70 -0.14 -13.12 15.62
CA LEU A 70 0.00 -13.82 14.34
C LEU A 70 1.30 -14.64 14.27
N SER A 71 2.42 -14.10 14.77
CA SER A 71 3.71 -14.80 14.78
C SER A 71 3.65 -16.04 15.67
N LYS A 72 3.03 -15.92 16.86
CA LYS A 72 2.81 -17.05 17.78
C LYS A 72 1.89 -18.10 17.17
N TYR A 73 0.83 -17.66 16.49
CA TYR A 73 -0.07 -18.55 15.77
C TYR A 73 0.66 -19.31 14.65
N ALA A 74 1.41 -18.60 13.81
CA ALA A 74 2.19 -19.19 12.73
C ALA A 74 3.21 -20.21 13.24
N LEU A 75 3.87 -19.94 14.38
CA LEU A 75 4.80 -20.87 15.00
C LEU A 75 4.13 -22.18 15.45
N ARG A 76 2.92 -22.12 16.01
CA ARG A 76 2.16 -23.31 16.45
C ARG A 76 1.67 -24.17 15.28
N HIS A 77 1.38 -23.54 14.15
CA HIS A 77 0.83 -24.20 12.96
C HIS A 77 1.87 -24.44 11.85
N ALA A 78 3.15 -24.16 12.11
CA ALA A 78 4.21 -24.32 11.12
C ALA A 78 4.37 -25.81 10.74
N PRO A 79 4.37 -26.16 9.44
CA PRO A 79 4.54 -27.54 9.00
C PRO A 79 5.98 -28.02 9.27
N LYS A 80 6.13 -29.31 9.57
CA LYS A 80 7.42 -29.92 9.96
C LYS A 80 8.57 -29.63 8.99
N LEU A 81 8.28 -29.60 7.68
CA LEU A 81 9.28 -29.30 6.66
C LEU A 81 9.80 -27.87 6.74
N VAL A 82 8.92 -26.89 6.99
CA VAL A 82 9.30 -25.47 7.15
C VAL A 82 10.08 -25.28 8.45
N VAL A 83 9.69 -25.98 9.52
CA VAL A 83 10.44 -25.98 10.78
C VAL A 83 11.86 -26.51 10.57
N LYS A 84 11.99 -27.64 9.86
CA LYS A 84 13.30 -28.25 9.57
C LYS A 84 14.15 -27.38 8.65
N SER A 85 13.56 -26.74 7.64
CA SER A 85 14.30 -25.90 6.69
C SER A 85 14.74 -24.56 7.30
N ALA A 86 13.90 -23.95 8.14
CA ALA A 86 14.20 -22.66 8.74
C ALA A 86 15.20 -22.74 9.90
N GLY A 87 15.24 -23.87 10.62
CA GLY A 87 16.15 -24.09 11.75
C GLY A 87 16.11 -22.95 12.76
N ASN A 88 17.27 -22.40 13.10
CA ASN A 88 17.40 -21.31 14.10
C ASN A 88 16.74 -19.99 13.67
N ARG A 89 16.40 -19.82 12.38
CA ARG A 89 15.76 -18.60 11.87
C ARG A 89 14.23 -18.69 11.87
N LEU A 90 13.65 -19.80 12.32
CA LEU A 90 12.20 -20.02 12.29
C LEU A 90 11.40 -18.85 12.90
N GLY A 91 11.81 -18.35 14.06
CA GLY A 91 11.15 -17.21 14.70
C GLY A 91 11.15 -15.95 13.84
N GLN A 92 12.28 -15.63 13.21
CA GLN A 92 12.40 -14.47 12.30
C GLN A 92 11.51 -14.66 11.06
N CYS A 93 11.50 -15.86 10.49
CA CYS A 93 10.63 -16.19 9.36
C CYS A 93 9.14 -16.01 9.71
N MET A 94 8.71 -16.45 10.90
CA MET A 94 7.32 -16.29 11.34
C MET A 94 6.94 -14.83 11.54
N VAL A 95 7.86 -14.00 12.07
CA VAL A 95 7.63 -12.55 12.21
C VAL A 95 7.49 -11.87 10.85
N VAL A 96 8.35 -12.20 9.89
CA VAL A 96 8.25 -11.66 8.53
C VAL A 96 6.94 -12.08 7.86
N LEU A 97 6.57 -13.36 7.99
CA LEU A 97 5.30 -13.88 7.47
C LEU A 97 4.09 -13.18 8.09
N ALA A 98 4.09 -12.97 9.41
CA ALA A 98 3.03 -12.27 10.12
C ALA A 98 2.91 -10.81 9.70
N LYS A 99 4.04 -10.11 9.49
CA LYS A 99 4.04 -8.73 8.96
C LYS A 99 3.43 -8.67 7.57
N LEU A 100 3.85 -9.55 6.66
CA LEU A 100 3.30 -9.61 5.30
C LEU A 100 1.81 -9.94 5.29
N ALA A 101 1.38 -10.90 6.13
CA ALA A 101 -0.04 -11.25 6.26
C ALA A 101 -0.88 -10.10 6.81
N PHE A 102 -0.36 -9.38 7.82
CA PHE A 102 -1.04 -8.21 8.36
C PHE A 102 -1.09 -7.06 7.36
N GLU A 103 -0.01 -6.82 6.62
CA GLU A 103 0.03 -5.81 5.55
C GLU A 103 -0.96 -6.12 4.43
N GLU A 104 -1.08 -7.38 4.02
CA GLU A 104 -2.09 -7.82 3.05
C GLU A 104 -3.52 -7.60 3.59
N TYR A 105 -3.77 -7.94 4.86
CA TYR A 105 -5.04 -7.67 5.52
C TYR A 105 -5.36 -6.17 5.60
N ALA A 106 -4.36 -5.34 5.91
CA ALA A 106 -4.50 -3.89 6.03
C ALA A 106 -4.62 -3.19 4.67
N ARG A 107 -4.13 -3.84 3.60
CA ARG A 107 -4.14 -3.32 2.24
C ARG A 107 -5.56 -2.96 1.79
N SER A 108 -5.66 -1.85 1.06
CA SER A 108 -6.92 -1.37 0.48
C SER A 108 -6.71 -0.94 -0.97
N ALA A 109 -7.79 -0.74 -1.73
CA ALA A 109 -7.71 -0.28 -3.12
C ALA A 109 -7.06 1.12 -3.29
N ALA A 110 -6.85 1.84 -2.19
CA ALA A 110 -6.19 3.14 -2.12
C ALA A 110 -4.74 3.07 -1.60
N SER A 111 -4.28 1.89 -1.16
CA SER A 111 -2.90 1.72 -0.70
C SER A 111 -1.89 1.88 -1.84
N MET A 112 -0.85 2.64 -1.56
CA MET A 112 0.26 2.95 -2.47
C MET A 112 1.55 2.58 -1.74
N SER A 113 2.45 1.87 -2.40
CA SER A 113 3.82 1.67 -1.91
C SER A 113 4.79 2.56 -2.67
N GLU A 114 5.94 2.82 -2.06
CA GLU A 114 7.06 3.41 -2.79
C GLU A 114 7.51 2.47 -3.91
N CYS A 115 7.94 3.07 -5.02
CA CYS A 115 8.48 2.30 -6.13
C CYS A 115 9.81 1.65 -5.72
N GLU A 116 9.92 0.33 -5.89
CA GLU A 116 11.13 -0.41 -5.50
C GLU A 116 12.35 -0.01 -6.35
N GLU A 117 12.14 0.40 -7.60
CA GLU A 117 13.21 0.79 -8.52
C GLU A 117 13.80 2.18 -8.22
N CYS A 118 12.94 3.18 -8.00
CA CYS A 118 13.40 4.57 -7.76
C CYS A 118 13.30 5.01 -6.30
N LYS A 119 12.89 4.13 -5.38
CA LYS A 119 12.77 4.40 -3.93
C LYS A 119 12.00 5.69 -3.58
N GLY A 120 10.99 6.03 -4.38
CA GLY A 120 10.19 7.24 -4.19
C GLY A 120 10.57 8.45 -5.05
N ASP A 121 11.77 8.47 -5.64
CA ASP A 121 12.28 9.66 -6.34
C ASP A 121 11.59 9.92 -7.70
N GLY A 122 10.96 8.91 -8.29
CA GLY A 122 10.33 9.01 -9.61
C GLY A 122 11.31 9.07 -10.79
N LEU A 123 12.59 9.38 -10.53
CA LEU A 123 13.66 9.46 -11.51
C LEU A 123 14.76 8.43 -11.20
N ILE A 124 15.38 7.91 -12.25
CA ILE A 124 16.56 7.06 -12.19
C ILE A 124 17.71 7.84 -12.83
N TYR A 125 18.75 8.09 -12.06
CA TYR A 125 19.91 8.83 -12.56
C TYR A 125 20.90 7.90 -13.25
N SER A 126 21.26 8.23 -14.49
CA SER A 126 22.30 7.52 -15.24
C SER A 126 23.18 8.52 -16.00
N TYR A 127 24.44 8.15 -16.27
CA TYR A 127 25.31 8.95 -17.10
C TYR A 127 24.94 8.74 -18.57
N GLN A 128 24.53 9.81 -19.22
CA GLN A 128 24.16 9.81 -20.63
C GLN A 128 24.86 10.95 -21.36
N ASP A 129 25.05 10.74 -22.64
CA ASP A 129 25.63 11.72 -23.53
C ASP A 129 24.56 12.74 -23.91
N VAL A 130 24.69 13.96 -23.38
CA VAL A 130 23.74 15.05 -23.60
C VAL A 130 24.30 15.97 -24.66
N VAL A 131 23.54 16.13 -25.75
CA VAL A 131 23.83 17.11 -26.79
C VAL A 131 23.57 18.50 -26.23
N LYS A 132 24.63 19.29 -26.00
CA LYS A 132 24.54 20.69 -25.57
C LYS A 132 24.34 21.63 -26.75
N HIS A 133 24.91 21.27 -27.89
CA HIS A 133 24.74 21.98 -29.14
C HIS A 133 24.62 20.95 -30.26
N PRO A 134 23.51 20.94 -31.04
CA PRO A 134 23.26 19.94 -32.08
C PRO A 134 24.20 20.03 -33.29
N GLY A 135 25.02 21.08 -33.37
CA GLY A 135 25.87 21.35 -34.52
C GLY A 135 25.11 22.15 -35.59
N ILE A 136 25.83 22.71 -36.56
CA ILE A 136 25.24 23.40 -37.72
C ILE A 136 25.73 22.67 -38.97
N THR A 137 24.78 22.23 -39.79
CA THR A 137 25.01 21.59 -41.10
C THR A 137 24.43 22.49 -42.19
N ASN A 138 25.20 22.71 -43.25
CA ASN A 138 24.74 23.44 -44.43
C ASN A 138 23.76 22.60 -45.26
N ALA A 139 23.06 23.24 -46.19
CA ALA A 139 22.13 22.57 -47.11
C ALA A 139 22.80 21.46 -47.96
N ASP A 140 24.10 21.59 -48.21
CA ASP A 140 24.93 20.61 -48.95
C ASP A 140 25.42 19.44 -48.07
N GLY A 141 25.03 19.39 -46.79
CA GLY A 141 25.39 18.31 -45.85
C GLY A 141 26.76 18.46 -45.19
N GLU A 142 27.52 19.52 -45.51
CA GLU A 142 28.79 19.82 -44.85
C GLU A 142 28.60 20.35 -43.42
N VAL A 143 29.32 19.76 -42.46
CA VAL A 143 29.26 20.13 -41.04
C VAL A 143 30.12 21.38 -40.80
N VAL A 144 29.47 22.54 -40.67
CA VAL A 144 30.13 23.82 -40.36
C VAL A 144 30.56 23.89 -38.91
N TYR A 145 29.75 23.32 -38.01
CA TYR A 145 30.04 23.29 -36.58
C TYR A 145 29.65 21.93 -35.99
N SER A 146 30.60 21.24 -35.36
CA SER A 146 30.39 19.90 -34.81
C SER A 146 29.47 19.92 -33.57
N PRO A 147 28.60 18.90 -33.39
CA PRO A 147 27.79 18.77 -32.19
C PRO A 147 28.66 18.67 -30.93
N THR A 148 28.32 19.46 -29.91
CA THR A 148 28.98 19.39 -28.61
C THR A 148 28.20 18.44 -27.72
N ILE A 149 28.77 17.26 -27.47
CA ILE A 149 28.17 16.22 -26.63
C ILE A 149 28.97 16.13 -25.34
N LYS A 150 28.30 16.22 -24.19
CA LYS A 150 28.92 16.09 -22.87
C LYS A 150 28.25 14.97 -22.10
N ARG A 151 29.07 14.12 -21.47
CA ARG A 151 28.58 13.05 -20.60
C ARG A 151 28.19 13.63 -19.24
N GLU A 152 26.90 13.63 -18.95
CA GLU A 152 26.36 14.20 -17.72
C GLU A 152 25.43 13.22 -17.02
N ARG A 153 25.23 13.43 -15.72
CA ARG A 153 24.29 12.64 -14.93
C ARG A 153 22.88 13.18 -15.19
N VAL A 154 22.06 12.40 -15.90
CA VAL A 154 20.69 12.76 -16.27
C VAL A 154 19.70 11.92 -15.49
N GLY A 155 18.64 12.55 -14.99
CA GLY A 155 17.50 11.87 -14.39
C GLY A 155 16.50 11.45 -15.48
N VAL A 156 16.35 10.15 -15.70
CA VAL A 156 15.35 9.59 -16.61
C VAL A 156 14.13 9.17 -15.79
N LEU A 157 12.93 9.33 -16.34
CA LEU A 157 11.71 8.85 -15.69
C LEU A 157 11.81 7.35 -15.40
N CYS A 158 11.52 6.99 -14.14
CA CYS A 158 11.40 5.61 -13.74
C CYS A 158 10.27 4.95 -14.54
N LYS A 159 10.60 3.95 -15.36
CA LYS A 159 9.63 3.23 -16.20
C LYS A 159 8.61 2.45 -15.37
N HIS A 160 9.01 2.00 -14.17
CA HIS A 160 8.12 1.21 -13.33
C HIS A 160 6.98 2.03 -12.71
N CYS A 161 7.27 3.24 -12.21
CA CYS A 161 6.25 4.13 -11.64
C CYS A 161 5.82 5.27 -12.58
N ASN A 162 6.38 5.36 -13.78
CA ASN A 162 6.18 6.46 -14.73
C ASN A 162 6.36 7.85 -14.07
N GLY A 163 7.44 8.02 -13.30
CA GLY A 163 7.73 9.30 -12.63
C GLY A 163 6.96 9.57 -11.33
N LYS A 164 6.01 8.72 -10.94
CA LYS A 164 5.14 8.99 -9.78
C LYS A 164 5.81 8.74 -8.43
N GLY A 165 6.94 8.04 -8.40
CA GLY A 165 7.62 7.61 -7.17
C GLY A 165 6.87 6.54 -6.36
N LYS A 166 5.57 6.36 -6.61
CA LYS A 166 4.70 5.41 -5.91
C LYS A 166 3.98 4.49 -6.90
N VAL A 167 3.74 3.26 -6.45
CA VAL A 167 3.02 2.23 -7.20
C VAL A 167 1.77 1.85 -6.42
N SER A 168 0.65 1.72 -7.14
CA SER A 168 -0.60 1.27 -6.51
C SER A 168 -0.53 -0.21 -6.19
N GLN A 169 -0.89 -0.56 -4.96
CA GLN A 169 -1.02 -1.95 -4.54
C GLN A 169 -2.41 -2.53 -4.88
N ARG A 170 -3.18 -1.86 -5.74
CA ARG A 170 -4.48 -2.36 -6.20
C ARG A 170 -4.29 -3.65 -6.98
N CYS A 171 -5.13 -4.65 -6.73
CA CYS A 171 -5.13 -5.86 -7.55
C CYS A 171 -5.35 -5.50 -9.03
N ARG A 172 -4.71 -6.26 -9.93
CA ARG A 172 -4.99 -6.18 -11.38
C ARG A 172 -6.45 -6.50 -11.73
N CYS A 173 -7.17 -7.12 -10.79
CA CYS A 173 -8.59 -7.42 -10.90
C CYS A 173 -9.51 -6.20 -10.73
N HIS A 174 -8.99 -5.07 -10.24
CA HIS A 174 -9.76 -3.87 -9.87
C HIS A 174 -11.01 -4.16 -8.99
N GLY A 175 -10.99 -5.24 -8.20
CA GLY A 175 -12.10 -5.66 -7.35
C GLY A 175 -13.14 -6.58 -8.02
N THR A 176 -12.97 -6.91 -9.30
CA THR A 176 -13.90 -7.80 -10.04
C THR A 176 -13.64 -9.30 -9.82
N GLY A 177 -12.50 -9.64 -9.22
CA GLY A 177 -12.06 -11.04 -9.07
C GLY A 177 -11.55 -11.70 -10.36
N ARG A 178 -11.54 -10.98 -11.50
CA ARG A 178 -11.03 -11.47 -12.79
C ARG A 178 -9.91 -10.58 -13.29
N VAL A 179 -8.84 -11.18 -13.84
CA VAL A 179 -7.68 -10.45 -14.36
C VAL A 179 -7.66 -10.56 -15.87
N ARG A 180 -7.66 -9.43 -16.58
CA ARG A 180 -7.55 -9.42 -18.04
C ARG A 180 -6.20 -9.96 -18.51
N ASP A 181 -6.24 -10.80 -19.53
CA ASP A 181 -5.08 -11.20 -20.30
C ASP A 181 -4.81 -10.15 -21.38
N LEU A 182 -3.87 -9.23 -21.11
CA LEU A 182 -3.56 -8.11 -22.00
C LEU A 182 -3.04 -8.58 -23.37
N GLU A 183 -2.25 -9.66 -23.40
CA GLU A 183 -1.66 -10.19 -24.63
C GLU A 183 -2.74 -10.84 -25.50
N LYS A 184 -3.54 -11.76 -24.93
CA LYS A 184 -4.64 -12.39 -25.68
C LYS A 184 -5.72 -11.39 -26.07
N SER A 185 -6.00 -10.41 -25.23
CA SER A 185 -6.98 -9.37 -25.55
C SER A 185 -6.52 -8.49 -26.71
N ALA A 186 -5.22 -8.17 -26.80
CA ALA A 186 -4.66 -7.43 -27.92
C ALA A 186 -4.67 -8.23 -29.22
N LEU A 187 -4.31 -9.53 -29.16
CA LEU A 187 -4.32 -10.42 -30.32
C LEU A 187 -5.73 -10.64 -30.89
N LEU A 188 -6.74 -10.80 -30.03
CA LEU A 188 -8.11 -11.13 -30.42
C LEU A 188 -9.03 -9.92 -30.53
N GLY A 189 -8.53 -8.71 -30.22
CA GLY A 189 -9.28 -7.45 -30.29
C GLY A 189 -10.48 -7.37 -29.33
N ARG A 190 -10.63 -8.31 -28.38
CA ARG A 190 -11.71 -8.34 -27.40
C ARG A 190 -11.17 -8.66 -26.00
N PRO A 191 -11.80 -8.15 -24.91
CA PRO A 191 -11.34 -8.44 -23.56
C PRO A 191 -11.47 -9.93 -23.23
N ILE A 192 -10.37 -10.54 -22.84
CA ILE A 192 -10.30 -11.94 -22.40
C ILE A 192 -9.70 -11.96 -21.00
N ASP A 193 -10.35 -12.67 -20.09
CA ASP A 193 -9.83 -12.89 -18.75
C ASP A 193 -8.88 -14.09 -18.73
N LYS A 194 -7.89 -14.05 -17.84
CA LYS A 194 -7.00 -15.19 -17.59
C LYS A 194 -7.81 -16.33 -16.95
N ILE A 195 -7.56 -17.56 -17.43
CA ILE A 195 -8.09 -18.81 -16.86
C ILE A 195 -7.25 -19.17 -15.63
#